data_AF-H1VZY7-F1
#
_entry.id   AF-H1VZY7-F1
#
_cell.length_a   1.000
_cell.length_b   1.000
_cell.length_c   1.000
_cell.angle_alpha   90.00
_cell.angle_beta   90.00
_cell.angle_gamma   90.00
#
_symmetry.space_group_name_H-M   'P 1'
#
loop_
_entity.id
_entity.type
_entity.pdbx_description
1 polymer ?
#
loop_
_entity_poly.entity_id
_entity_poly.type
_entity_poly.pdbx_seq_one_letter_code
_entity_poly.pdbx_strand_id
1 'polypeptide(L)' 'TNRNSKMTETHALTEICWKKCVTGSIRNSKLDKGEEGCLANCVDRFLDVNFLTMKHLNNMRSG' A
#
# COMPACT_ATOMS: atom_id res chain seq x y z
N THR A 1 -18.05 -15.13 -4.65
CA THR A 1 -17.39 -13.84 -4.96
C THR A 1 -16.02 -13.80 -4.29
N ASN A 2 -15.05 -13.20 -4.95
CA ASN A 2 -13.59 -13.31 -4.77
C ASN A 2 -13.06 -12.78 -3.41
N ARG A 3 -13.33 -13.47 -2.30
CA ARG A 3 -12.83 -13.07 -0.96
C ARG A 3 -11.33 -13.33 -0.77
N ASN A 4 -10.78 -14.32 -1.48
CA ASN A 4 -9.38 -14.72 -1.30
C ASN A 4 -8.41 -13.68 -1.89
N SER A 5 -8.68 -13.12 -3.08
CA SER A 5 -7.75 -12.15 -3.70
C SER A 5 -7.65 -10.85 -2.92
N LYS A 6 -8.77 -10.37 -2.36
CA LYS A 6 -8.80 -9.12 -1.57
C LYS A 6 -7.97 -9.26 -0.29
N MET A 7 -7.99 -10.43 0.33
CA MET A 7 -7.18 -10.71 1.52
C MET A 7 -5.68 -10.73 1.16
N THR A 8 -5.30 -11.36 0.05
CA THR A 8 -3.89 -11.36 -0.42
C THR A 8 -3.37 -9.95 -0.67
N GLU A 9 -4.17 -9.09 -1.29
CA GLU A 9 -3.81 -7.69 -1.54
C GLU A 9 -3.64 -6.90 -0.23
N THR A 10 -4.55 -7.08 0.74
CA THR A 10 -4.41 -6.49 2.08
C THR A 10 -3.12 -6.93 2.76
N HIS A 11 -2.77 -8.22 2.70
CA HIS A 11 -1.53 -8.71 3.30
C HIS A 11 -0.28 -8.09 2.63
N ALA A 12 -0.25 -8.03 1.30
CA ALA A 12 0.86 -7.43 0.56
C ALA A 12 1.03 -5.93 0.87
N LEU A 13 -0.07 -5.18 0.86
CA LEU A 13 -0.07 -3.76 1.23
C LEU A 13 0.40 -3.55 2.67
N THR A 14 -0.09 -4.37 3.60
CA THR A 14 0.29 -4.29 5.01
C THR A 14 1.79 -4.53 5.17
N GLU A 15 2.34 -5.56 4.53
CA GLU A 15 3.78 -5.86 4.63
C GLU A 15 4.65 -4.71 4.10
N ILE A 16 4.30 -4.17 2.93
CA ILE A 16 5.06 -3.08 2.29
C ILE A 16 4.98 -1.81 3.14
N CYS A 17 3.78 -1.42 3.53
CA CYS A 17 3.57 -0.17 4.26
C CYS A 17 4.08 -0.24 5.69
N TRP A 18 4.00 -1.41 6.34
CA TRP A 18 4.59 -1.62 7.66
C TRP A 18 6.10 -1.39 7.64
N LYS A 19 6.82 -2.01 6.70
CA LYS A 19 8.29 -1.84 6.56
C LYS A 19 8.70 -0.40 6.29
N LYS A 20 7.83 0.41 5.64
CA LYS A 20 8.12 1.81 5.30
C LYS A 20 7.78 2.78 6.42
N CYS A 21 6.71 2.52 7.17
CA CYS A 21 6.14 3.48 8.11
C CYS A 21 6.45 3.15 9.57
N VAL A 22 6.64 1.88 9.92
CA VAL A 22 6.93 1.43 11.29
C VAL A 22 8.39 1.03 11.37
N THR A 23 9.27 2.04 11.39
CA THR A 23 10.74 1.86 11.37
C THR A 23 11.39 1.99 12.74
N GLY A 24 10.63 2.46 13.74
CA GLY A 24 11.11 2.67 15.11
C GLY A 24 10.90 1.45 16.01
N SER A 25 11.41 1.53 17.25
CA SER A 25 11.03 0.58 18.29
C SER A 25 9.56 0.77 18.64
N ILE A 26 8.81 -0.33 18.68
CA ILE A 26 7.39 -0.32 19.08
C ILE A 26 7.33 -0.03 20.58
N ARG A 27 6.83 1.15 20.96
CA ARG A 27 6.77 1.60 22.37
C ARG A 27 5.39 1.42 23.00
N ASN A 28 4.34 1.30 22.18
CA ASN A 28 2.96 1.23 22.62
C ASN A 28 2.16 0.27 21.74
N SER A 29 1.00 -0.17 22.21
CA SER A 29 0.10 -1.06 21.44
C SER A 29 -0.68 -0.34 20.34
N LYS A 30 -0.62 0.98 20.29
CA LYS A 30 -1.24 1.82 19.27
C LYS A 30 -0.16 2.44 18.41
N LEU A 31 -0.49 2.60 17.13
CA LEU A 31 0.28 3.43 16.21
C LEU A 31 0.32 4.86 16.73
N ASP A 32 1.47 5.51 16.59
CA ASP A 32 1.52 6.95 16.80
C ASP A 32 0.88 7.70 15.61
N LYS A 33 0.60 8.99 15.80
CA LYS A 33 -0.06 9.82 14.78
C LYS A 33 0.73 9.90 13.47
N GLY A 34 2.07 9.81 13.54
CA GLY A 34 2.95 9.80 12.38
C GLY A 34 2.86 8.48 11.62
N GLU A 35 2.86 7.35 12.33
CA GLU A 35 2.69 6.02 11.76
C GLU A 35 1.32 5.86 11.09
N GLU A 36 0.23 6.31 11.76
CA GLU A 36 -1.12 6.31 11.19
C GLU A 36 -1.19 7.10 9.88
N GLY A 37 -0.66 8.34 9.89
CA GLY A 37 -0.61 9.18 8.70
C GLY A 37 0.26 8.61 7.59
N CYS A 38 1.41 8.02 7.94
CA CYS A 38 2.29 7.39 6.97
C CYS A 38 1.61 6.18 6.30
N LEU A 39 0.98 5.31 7.09
CA LEU A 39 0.32 4.10 6.56
C LEU A 39 -0.82 4.46 5.60
N ALA A 40 -1.65 5.45 5.93
CA ALA A 40 -2.70 5.94 5.04
C ALA A 40 -2.10 6.45 3.71
N ASN A 41 -1.11 7.34 3.79
CA ASN A 41 -0.41 7.86 2.61
C ASN A 41 0.27 6.75 1.80
N CYS A 42 0.84 5.74 2.45
CA CYS A 42 1.54 4.65 1.78
C CYS A 42 0.58 3.85 0.88
N VAL A 43 -0.61 3.52 1.38
CA VAL A 43 -1.62 2.79 0.59
C VAL A 43 -2.10 3.65 -0.57
N ASP A 44 -2.44 4.91 -0.35
CA ASP A 44 -2.90 5.83 -1.41
C ASP A 44 -1.85 5.94 -2.53
N ARG A 45 -0.57 6.11 -2.17
CA ARG A 45 0.53 6.21 -3.13
C ARG A 45 0.79 4.90 -3.87
N PHE A 46 0.63 3.76 -3.21
CA PHE A 46 0.74 2.47 -3.89
C PHE A 46 -0.33 2.35 -4.97
N LEU A 47 -1.58 2.69 -4.66
CA LEU A 47 -2.69 2.64 -5.62
C LEU A 47 -2.47 3.62 -6.78
N ASP A 48 -2.06 4.86 -6.50
CA ASP A 48 -1.71 5.86 -7.52
C ASP A 48 -0.70 5.29 -8.54
N VAL A 49 0.40 4.70 -8.04
CA VAL A 49 1.46 4.14 -8.89
C VAL A 49 0.97 2.93 -9.68
N ASN A 50 0.14 2.06 -9.08
CA ASN A 50 -0.44 0.93 -9.79
C ASN A 50 -1.31 1.38 -10.97
N PHE A 51 -2.18 2.36 -10.76
CA PHE A 51 -3.02 2.90 -11.84
C PHE A 51 -2.21 3.58 -12.93
N LEU A 52 -1.20 4.37 -12.57
CA LEU A 52 -0.30 5.01 -13.54
C LEU A 52 0.46 3.96 -14.37
N THR A 53 0.93 2.90 -13.73
CA THR A 53 1.63 1.79 -14.39
C THR A 53 0.70 1.10 -15.39
N MET A 54 -0.52 0.74 -14.97
CA MET A 54 -1.51 0.13 -15.86
C MET A 54 -1.86 1.03 -17.05
N LYS A 55 -2.07 2.33 -16.81
CA LYS A 55 -2.33 3.31 -17.87
C LYS A 55 -1.17 3.38 -18.86
N HIS A 56 0.07 3.42 -18.37
CA HIS A 56 1.26 3.44 -19.22
C HIS A 56 1.38 2.17 -20.08
N LEU A 57 1.20 0.99 -19.47
CA LEU A 57 1.22 -0.29 -20.18
C LEU A 57 0.13 -0.36 -21.26
N ASN A 58 -1.08 0.12 -20.98
CA ASN A 58 -2.17 0.14 -21.96
C ASN A 58 -1.85 1.06 -23.15
N ASN A 59 -1.29 2.24 -22.88
CA ASN A 59 -0.88 3.17 -23.94
C ASN A 59 0.18 2.55 -24.86
N MET A 60 1.13 1.78 -24.32
CA MET A 60 2.14 1.07 -25.11
C MET A 60 1.57 -0.06 -25.98
N ARG A 61 0.42 -0.64 -25.59
CA ARG A 61 -0.23 -1.71 -26.37
C ARG A 61 -1.10 -1.17 -27.51
N SER A 62 -1.47 0.10 -27.46
CA SER A 62 -2.34 0.76 -28.44
C SER A 62 -1.58 1.53 -29.53
N GLY A 63 -0.25 1.63 -29.43
CA GLY A 63 0.64 2.11 -30.49
C GLY A 63 1.31 0.96 -31.22
#